data_AF-B5EF89-F1
#
_entry.id   AF-B5EF89-F1
#
_cell.length_a   1.000
_cell.length_b   1.000
_cell.length_c   1.000
_cell.angle_alpha   90.00
_cell.angle_beta   90.00
_cell.angle_gamma   90.00
#
_symmetry.space_group_name_H-M   'P 1'
#
loop_
_entity.id
_entity.type
_entity.pdbx_description
1 polymer ?
#
loop_
_entity_poly.entity_id
_entity_poly.type
_entity_poly.pdbx_seq_one_letter_code
_entity_poly.pdbx_strand_id
1 'polypeptide(L)'
;MQFLRFLLLALLLLIPLPAFGYDVLVLQSLHEKGYEEAVNGFKRECRASMRRVVLSEYAEADVTRITREEHPKLIVAVGDRALALAQKQNSTPVLYMMALNPKPRRWSTGVSMLLDPSRYLSVFEALGTQKVGVVYDPSRSGAYLKRAQALAARTRVDLVLREVRAAKETPRMLQSLRGKVDALWMLPDATAVSPGATEAYFLFSQGERVPVVTFADVYLTMGGAVALTIDRFDIGRQLGEMAQSVLEGKPVEEIPPEHPRRAITKSNDGVVRQLKLSSVTGR
;
A
#
# COMPACT_ATOMS: atom_id res chain seq x y z
N MET A 1 -51.47 -18.36 40.78
CA MET A 1 -50.35 -19.13 40.19
C MET A 1 -50.13 -18.90 38.68
N GLN A 2 -51.16 -18.62 37.88
CA GLN A 2 -50.99 -18.33 36.44
C GLN A 2 -50.24 -17.01 36.16
N PHE A 3 -50.48 -15.96 36.95
CA PHE A 3 -49.79 -14.67 36.80
C PHE A 3 -48.27 -14.77 37.01
N LEU A 4 -47.84 -15.55 38.00
CA LEU A 4 -46.43 -15.81 38.28
C LEU A 4 -45.76 -16.62 37.16
N ARG A 5 -46.48 -17.54 36.52
CA ARG A 5 -46.01 -18.28 35.34
C ARG A 5 -45.85 -17.38 34.11
N PHE A 6 -46.76 -16.43 33.90
CA PHE A 6 -46.62 -15.43 32.82
C PHE A 6 -45.44 -14.47 33.06
N LEU A 7 -45.23 -14.05 34.31
CA LEU A 7 -44.09 -13.22 34.68
C LEU A 7 -42.75 -13.95 34.48
N LEU A 8 -42.68 -15.24 34.85
CA LEU A 8 -41.50 -16.09 34.61
C LEU A 8 -41.26 -16.35 33.12
N LEU A 9 -42.30 -16.51 32.29
CA LEU A 9 -42.16 -16.62 30.83
C LEU A 9 -41.69 -15.30 30.19
N ALA A 10 -42.16 -14.15 30.66
CA ALA A 10 -41.70 -12.84 30.19
C ALA A 10 -40.25 -12.55 30.60
N LEU A 11 -39.80 -13.04 31.76
CA LEU A 11 -38.41 -12.93 32.20
C LEU A 11 -37.46 -13.85 31.40
N LEU A 12 -37.95 -14.99 30.92
CA LEU A 12 -37.23 -15.88 29.99
C LEU A 12 -37.10 -15.32 28.57
N LEU A 13 -37.92 -14.34 28.18
CA LEU A 13 -37.77 -13.58 26.92
C LEU A 13 -36.79 -12.40 27.04
N LEU A 14 -36.36 -12.07 28.26
CA LEU A 14 -35.31 -11.08 28.57
C LEU A 14 -33.92 -11.72 28.69
N ILE A 15 -33.69 -12.89 28.08
CA ILE A 15 -32.33 -13.39 27.92
C ILE A 15 -31.59 -12.35 27.06
N PRO A 16 -30.53 -11.70 27.56
CA PRO A 16 -29.72 -10.85 26.73
C PRO A 16 -29.17 -11.73 25.60
N LEU A 17 -29.69 -11.54 24.39
CA LEU A 17 -29.05 -12.08 23.20
C LEU A 17 -27.59 -11.61 23.25
N PRO A 18 -26.60 -12.50 23.06
CA PRO A 18 -25.24 -12.03 22.90
C PRO A 18 -25.26 -11.00 21.77
N ALA A 19 -24.97 -9.74 22.11
CA ALA A 19 -24.68 -8.76 21.08
C ALA A 19 -23.54 -9.37 20.27
N PHE A 20 -23.79 -9.70 19.01
CA PHE A 20 -22.79 -10.29 18.13
C PHE A 20 -21.68 -9.24 17.94
N GLY A 21 -20.73 -9.22 18.87
CA GLY A 21 -19.50 -8.46 18.76
C GLY A 21 -18.70 -9.03 17.60
N TYR A 22 -18.05 -8.15 16.85
CA TYR A 22 -17.13 -8.57 15.82
C TYR A 22 -15.69 -8.50 16.35
N ASP A 23 -14.82 -9.39 15.87
CA ASP A 23 -13.44 -9.43 16.32
C ASP A 23 -12.57 -8.37 15.61
N VAL A 24 -12.88 -8.07 14.34
CA VAL A 24 -12.03 -7.22 13.48
C VAL A 24 -12.75 -5.97 12.98
N LEU A 25 -12.23 -4.79 13.29
CA LEU A 25 -12.64 -3.52 12.68
C LEU A 25 -11.80 -3.24 11.43
N VAL A 26 -12.39 -3.35 10.25
CA VAL A 26 -11.74 -2.97 8.98
C VAL A 26 -12.01 -1.49 8.70
N LEU A 27 -11.00 -0.64 8.90
CA LEU A 27 -11.02 0.76 8.54
C LEU A 27 -10.43 0.95 7.14
N GLN A 28 -11.21 1.51 6.23
CA GLN A 28 -10.80 1.74 4.86
C GLN A 28 -10.80 3.22 4.51
N SER A 29 -9.73 3.70 3.88
CA SER A 29 -9.61 5.14 3.60
C SER A 29 -10.60 5.63 2.55
N LEU A 30 -10.78 4.88 1.45
CA LEU A 30 -11.56 5.27 0.27
C LEU A 30 -12.34 4.08 -0.30
N HIS A 31 -13.43 4.32 -1.03
CA HIS A 31 -14.14 3.29 -1.78
C HIS A 31 -13.52 3.10 -3.18
N GLU A 32 -12.43 2.32 -3.26
CA GLU A 32 -11.71 2.08 -4.52
C GLU A 32 -11.48 0.60 -4.79
N LYS A 33 -11.54 0.20 -6.07
CA LYS A 33 -11.38 -1.19 -6.53
C LYS A 33 -10.14 -1.87 -5.95
N GLY A 34 -9.00 -1.18 -5.90
CA GLY A 34 -7.77 -1.75 -5.35
C GLY A 34 -7.86 -2.07 -3.85
N TYR A 35 -8.62 -1.29 -3.07
CA TYR A 35 -8.86 -1.58 -1.67
C TYR A 35 -9.87 -2.71 -1.50
N GLU A 36 -10.90 -2.77 -2.35
CA GLU A 36 -11.84 -3.90 -2.39
C GLU A 36 -11.11 -5.23 -2.66
N GLU A 37 -10.20 -5.26 -3.63
CA GLU A 37 -9.38 -6.43 -3.95
C GLU A 37 -8.59 -6.91 -2.72
N ALA A 38 -7.94 -5.99 -2.01
CA ALA A 38 -7.17 -6.32 -0.81
C ALA A 38 -8.05 -6.76 0.36
N VAL A 39 -9.18 -6.10 0.60
CA VAL A 39 -10.15 -6.52 1.64
C VAL A 39 -10.74 -7.90 1.34
N ASN A 40 -11.02 -8.21 0.07
CA ASN A 40 -11.51 -9.54 -0.32
C ASN A 40 -10.44 -10.62 -0.14
N GLY A 41 -9.18 -10.31 -0.42
CA GLY A 41 -8.05 -11.20 -0.12
C GLY A 41 -7.93 -11.46 1.38
N PHE A 42 -8.05 -10.42 2.20
CA PHE A 42 -8.04 -10.53 3.65
C PHE A 42 -9.19 -11.42 4.16
N LYS A 43 -10.41 -11.18 3.69
CA LYS A 43 -11.61 -11.97 4.03
C LYS A 43 -11.51 -13.44 3.64
N ARG A 44 -10.79 -13.74 2.55
CA ARG A 44 -10.59 -15.13 2.10
C ARG A 44 -9.79 -15.93 3.14
N GLU A 45 -8.84 -15.27 3.79
CA GLU A 45 -7.88 -15.91 4.68
C GLU A 45 -8.30 -15.79 6.16
N CYS A 46 -8.66 -14.59 6.63
CA CYS A 46 -9.13 -14.39 8.00
C CYS A 46 -10.65 -14.62 8.11
N ARG A 47 -11.05 -15.67 8.84
CA ARG A 47 -12.46 -16.07 9.05
C ARG A 47 -13.15 -15.39 10.23
N ALA A 48 -12.47 -14.46 10.91
CA ALA A 48 -13.01 -13.76 12.06
C ALA A 48 -14.21 -12.87 11.67
N SER A 49 -15.13 -12.65 12.62
CA SER A 49 -16.24 -11.72 12.44
C SER A 49 -15.70 -10.29 12.26
N MET A 50 -16.29 -9.53 11.34
CA MET A 50 -15.73 -8.24 10.95
C MET A 50 -16.78 -7.18 10.67
N ARG A 51 -16.48 -5.95 11.06
CA ARG A 51 -17.20 -4.73 10.69
C ARG A 51 -16.31 -3.87 9.81
N ARG A 52 -16.84 -3.37 8.70
CA ARG A 52 -16.13 -2.46 7.81
C ARG A 52 -16.66 -1.05 7.92
N VAL A 53 -15.75 -0.07 7.96
CA VAL A 53 -16.06 1.37 7.90
C VAL A 53 -15.19 1.99 6.80
N VAL A 54 -15.83 2.60 5.82
CA VAL A 54 -15.14 3.31 4.72
C VAL A 54 -15.16 4.80 5.02
N LEU A 55 -14.02 5.36 5.39
CA LEU A 55 -13.87 6.73 5.91
C LEU A 55 -14.29 7.82 4.93
N SER A 56 -14.26 7.57 3.62
CA SER A 56 -14.73 8.52 2.60
C SER A 56 -16.25 8.66 2.54
N GLU A 57 -16.99 7.70 3.08
CA GLU A 57 -18.46 7.70 3.09
C GLU A 57 -19.04 8.51 4.27
N TYR A 58 -18.17 9.02 5.16
CA TYR A 58 -18.53 9.79 6.34
C TYR A 58 -17.84 11.16 6.30
N ALA A 59 -18.55 12.20 6.73
CA ALA A 59 -17.95 13.51 6.95
C ALA A 59 -16.84 13.43 8.02
N GLU A 60 -17.15 12.76 9.13
CA GLU A 60 -16.20 12.43 10.18
C GLU A 60 -16.55 11.07 10.78
N ALA A 61 -15.58 10.15 10.81
CA ALA A 61 -15.73 8.85 11.45
C ALA A 61 -15.01 8.88 12.81
N ASP A 62 -15.78 8.76 13.89
CA ASP A 62 -15.21 8.68 15.25
C ASP A 62 -14.74 7.26 15.55
N VAL A 63 -13.52 6.96 15.08
CA VAL A 63 -12.86 5.67 15.31
C VAL A 63 -12.67 5.41 16.81
N THR A 64 -12.42 6.45 17.61
CA THR A 64 -12.20 6.32 19.06
C THR A 64 -13.47 5.89 19.79
N ARG A 65 -14.62 6.44 19.38
CA ARG A 65 -15.91 5.98 19.91
C ARG A 65 -16.19 4.53 19.53
N ILE A 66 -15.99 4.17 18.26
CA ILE A 66 -16.19 2.79 17.77
C ILE A 66 -15.32 1.81 18.56
N THR A 67 -14.03 2.07 18.70
CA THR A 67 -13.13 1.17 19.43
C THR A 67 -13.46 1.07 20.91
N ARG A 68 -13.88 2.18 21.53
CA ARG A 68 -14.28 2.22 22.95
C ARG A 68 -15.60 1.51 23.23
N GLU A 69 -16.57 1.58 22.33
CA GLU A 69 -17.92 1.01 22.56
C GLU A 69 -18.01 -0.44 22.07
N GLU A 70 -17.27 -0.79 21.02
CA GLU A 70 -17.43 -2.07 20.32
C GLU A 70 -16.26 -3.03 20.59
N HIS A 71 -15.19 -2.55 21.23
CA HIS A 71 -14.06 -3.34 21.72
C HIS A 71 -13.51 -4.37 20.71
N PRO A 72 -13.16 -3.96 19.46
CA PRO A 72 -12.58 -4.90 18.50
C PRO A 72 -11.25 -5.44 19.03
N LYS A 73 -10.99 -6.73 18.78
CA LYS A 73 -9.71 -7.37 19.12
C LYS A 73 -8.57 -6.92 18.20
N LEU A 74 -8.90 -6.52 16.98
CA LEU A 74 -7.94 -6.10 15.96
C LEU A 74 -8.53 -4.99 15.08
N ILE A 75 -7.71 -4.00 14.72
CA ILE A 75 -8.03 -3.03 13.68
C ILE A 75 -7.22 -3.37 12.42
N VAL A 76 -7.89 -3.48 11.28
CA VAL A 76 -7.25 -3.60 9.97
C VAL A 76 -7.41 -2.27 9.23
N ALA A 77 -6.30 -1.58 9.01
CA ALA A 77 -6.25 -0.30 8.31
C ALA A 77 -5.88 -0.48 6.83
N VAL A 78 -6.73 0.04 5.94
CA VAL A 78 -6.54 0.00 4.48
C VAL A 78 -6.28 1.42 3.97
N GLY A 79 -5.02 1.70 3.63
CA GLY A 79 -4.58 3.02 3.17
C GLY A 79 -4.08 3.97 4.26
N ASP A 80 -3.41 5.05 3.84
CA ASP A 80 -2.70 5.98 4.73
C ASP A 80 -3.62 6.68 5.75
N ARG A 81 -4.83 7.10 5.34
CA ARG A 81 -5.79 7.80 6.23
C ARG A 81 -6.33 6.87 7.31
N ALA A 82 -6.72 5.65 6.93
CA ALA A 82 -7.16 4.63 7.86
C ALA A 82 -6.05 4.26 8.85
N LEU A 83 -4.81 4.11 8.37
CA LEU A 83 -3.67 3.80 9.22
C LEU A 83 -3.42 4.91 10.24
N ALA A 84 -3.45 6.16 9.80
CA ALA A 84 -3.23 7.31 10.68
C ALA A 84 -4.28 7.42 11.79
N LEU A 85 -5.53 7.03 11.53
CA LEU A 85 -6.60 7.02 12.56
C LEU A 85 -6.51 5.78 13.46
N ALA A 86 -6.23 4.61 12.89
CA ALA A 86 -6.06 3.36 13.62
C ALA A 86 -4.90 3.43 14.63
N GLN A 87 -3.76 4.00 14.23
CA GLN A 87 -2.58 4.12 15.10
C GLN A 87 -2.77 5.07 16.29
N LYS A 88 -3.86 5.86 16.34
CA LYS A 88 -4.21 6.65 17.53
C LYS A 88 -4.85 5.79 18.63
N GLN A 89 -5.29 4.59 18.28
CA GLN A 89 -5.95 3.63 19.17
C GLN A 89 -4.88 2.80 19.88
N ASN A 90 -4.17 3.41 20.84
CA ASN A 90 -2.97 2.84 21.48
C ASN A 90 -3.20 1.56 22.32
N SER A 91 -4.45 1.10 22.42
CA SER A 91 -4.87 -0.06 23.20
C SER A 91 -5.33 -1.24 22.36
N THR A 92 -5.40 -1.10 21.04
CA THR A 92 -5.89 -2.14 20.14
C THR A 92 -4.83 -2.42 19.08
N PRO A 93 -4.45 -3.69 18.86
CA PRO A 93 -3.53 -4.07 17.78
C PRO A 93 -3.98 -3.54 16.42
N VAL A 94 -3.03 -3.04 15.62
CA VAL A 94 -3.28 -2.50 14.28
C VAL A 94 -2.50 -3.27 13.24
N LEU A 95 -3.21 -3.93 12.32
CA LEU A 95 -2.63 -4.45 11.09
C LEU A 95 -2.93 -3.50 9.93
N TYR A 96 -1.96 -3.27 9.05
CA TYR A 96 -2.15 -2.40 7.90
C TYR A 96 -1.89 -3.07 6.56
N MET A 97 -2.62 -2.64 5.54
CA MET A 97 -2.32 -2.92 4.15
C MET A 97 -2.53 -1.69 3.28
N MET A 98 -1.96 -1.70 2.08
CA MET A 98 -2.18 -0.66 1.08
C MET A 98 -1.80 0.75 1.56
N ALA A 99 -0.93 0.85 2.56
CA ALA A 99 -0.36 2.11 3.06
C ALA A 99 1.02 2.34 2.41
N LEU A 100 1.26 3.58 1.96
CA LEU A 100 2.48 3.97 1.28
C LEU A 100 3.62 4.24 2.27
N ASN A 101 3.30 4.95 3.36
CA ASN A 101 4.28 5.41 4.35
C ASN A 101 3.92 4.96 5.78
N PRO A 102 3.92 3.66 6.07
CA PRO A 102 3.67 3.19 7.43
C PRO A 102 4.80 3.66 8.35
N LYS A 103 4.47 4.54 9.29
CA LYS A 103 5.39 4.94 10.36
C LYS A 103 5.43 3.84 11.41
N PRO A 104 6.63 3.41 11.86
CA PRO A 104 6.75 2.42 12.93
C PRO A 104 6.00 2.88 14.18
N ARG A 105 5.14 2.01 14.73
CA ARG A 105 4.43 2.19 16.00
C ARG A 105 4.41 0.85 16.72
N ARG A 106 4.53 0.87 18.05
CA ARG A 106 4.62 -0.34 18.88
C ARG A 106 3.47 -1.33 18.62
N TRP A 107 2.24 -0.84 18.50
CA TRP A 107 1.05 -1.68 18.35
C TRP A 107 0.64 -1.85 16.88
N SER A 108 1.58 -1.72 15.94
CA SER A 108 1.27 -1.70 14.51
C SER A 108 2.29 -2.42 13.65
N THR A 109 1.80 -3.30 12.79
CA THR A 109 2.57 -4.00 11.76
C THR A 109 1.68 -4.26 10.54
N GLY A 110 2.20 -4.86 9.47
CA GLY A 110 1.40 -5.19 8.30
C GLY A 110 2.19 -5.25 7.01
N VAL A 111 1.47 -5.24 5.89
CA VAL A 111 2.00 -5.36 4.54
C VAL A 111 1.96 -3.99 3.85
N SER A 112 3.12 -3.40 3.55
CA SER A 112 3.17 -2.10 2.86
C SER A 112 2.65 -2.18 1.43
N MET A 113 2.25 -1.04 0.83
CA MET A 113 1.91 -0.96 -0.59
C MET A 113 3.13 -1.05 -1.51
N LEU A 114 4.32 -0.78 -0.97
CA LEU A 114 5.56 -0.69 -1.74
C LEU A 114 6.23 -2.05 -1.82
N LEU A 115 6.62 -2.45 -3.03
CA LEU A 115 7.49 -3.61 -3.21
C LEU A 115 8.86 -3.37 -2.56
N ASP A 116 9.52 -4.46 -2.17
CA ASP A 116 10.91 -4.39 -1.74
C ASP A 116 11.75 -3.67 -2.82
N PRO A 117 12.54 -2.63 -2.47
CA PRO A 117 13.32 -1.87 -3.45
C PRO A 117 14.23 -2.74 -4.31
N SER A 118 14.73 -3.85 -3.78
CA SER A 118 15.58 -4.80 -4.52
C SER A 118 14.92 -5.28 -5.81
N ARG A 119 13.59 -5.43 -5.86
CA ARG A 119 12.87 -5.84 -7.07
C ARG A 119 12.99 -4.80 -8.19
N TYR A 120 12.91 -3.51 -7.86
CA TYR A 120 13.12 -2.45 -8.85
C TYR A 120 14.58 -2.35 -9.26
N LEU A 121 15.52 -2.45 -8.30
CA LEU A 121 16.95 -2.41 -8.60
C LEU A 121 17.35 -3.53 -9.57
N SER A 122 16.87 -4.76 -9.37
CA SER A 122 17.11 -5.88 -10.29
C SER A 122 16.55 -5.64 -11.69
N VAL A 123 15.43 -4.92 -11.82
CA VAL A 123 14.86 -4.55 -13.12
C VAL A 123 15.76 -3.52 -13.82
N PHE A 124 16.25 -2.51 -13.11
CA PHE A 124 17.19 -1.54 -13.69
C PHE A 124 18.51 -2.20 -14.12
N GLU A 125 19.02 -3.14 -13.33
CA GLU A 125 20.21 -3.92 -13.71
C GLU A 125 19.95 -4.77 -14.96
N ALA A 126 18.79 -5.45 -15.02
CA ALA A 126 18.40 -6.25 -16.18
C ALA A 126 18.19 -5.42 -17.45
N LEU A 127 17.76 -4.16 -17.32
CA LEU A 127 17.67 -3.19 -18.42
C LEU A 127 19.02 -2.61 -18.83
N GLY A 128 20.08 -2.83 -18.03
CA GLY A 128 21.40 -2.25 -18.26
C GLY A 128 21.52 -0.76 -17.91
N THR A 129 20.60 -0.25 -17.08
CA THR A 129 20.54 1.17 -16.67
C THR A 129 21.24 1.38 -15.33
N GLN A 130 21.94 2.51 -15.17
CA GLN A 130 22.75 2.80 -13.98
C GLN A 130 22.29 4.06 -13.27
N LYS A 131 22.02 5.17 -13.97
CA LYS A 131 21.62 6.45 -13.38
C LYS A 131 20.10 6.58 -13.39
N VAL A 132 19.45 6.18 -12.31
CA VAL A 132 17.99 6.11 -12.22
C VAL A 132 17.44 7.37 -11.56
N GLY A 133 16.69 8.17 -12.31
CA GLY A 133 16.00 9.36 -11.83
C GLY A 133 14.73 9.02 -11.06
N VAL A 134 14.55 9.64 -9.89
CA VAL A 134 13.31 9.49 -9.09
C VAL A 134 12.83 10.86 -8.63
N VAL A 135 11.59 11.21 -8.98
CA VAL A 135 10.91 12.40 -8.45
C VAL A 135 9.97 11.95 -7.35
N TYR A 136 10.05 12.57 -6.18
CA TYR A 136 9.41 12.02 -4.97
C TYR A 136 9.08 13.10 -3.94
N ASP A 137 8.09 12.85 -3.08
CA ASP A 137 7.84 13.67 -1.90
C ASP A 137 8.50 13.05 -0.67
N PRO A 138 9.45 13.73 -0.02
CA PRO A 138 10.13 13.22 1.17
C PRO A 138 9.18 12.84 2.31
N SER A 139 8.01 13.49 2.39
CA SER A 139 7.00 13.18 3.42
C SER A 139 6.25 11.87 3.18
N ARG A 140 6.28 11.35 1.94
CA ARG A 140 5.52 10.16 1.52
C ARG A 140 6.43 8.98 1.19
N SER A 141 7.48 9.19 0.41
CA SER A 141 8.33 8.11 -0.12
C SER A 141 9.81 8.22 0.30
N GLY A 142 10.18 9.25 1.05
CA GLY A 142 11.58 9.48 1.46
C GLY A 142 12.19 8.37 2.32
N ALA A 143 11.43 7.81 3.27
CA ALA A 143 11.92 6.69 4.09
C ALA A 143 12.16 5.41 3.25
N TYR A 144 11.32 5.19 2.24
CA TYR A 144 11.48 4.10 1.30
C TYR A 144 12.72 4.29 0.42
N LEU A 145 12.90 5.50 -0.13
CA LEU A 145 14.05 5.81 -0.98
C LEU A 145 15.37 5.80 -0.21
N LYS A 146 15.39 6.15 1.07
CA LYS A 146 16.58 5.98 1.91
C LYS A 146 17.01 4.51 2.02
N ARG A 147 16.06 3.58 2.16
CA ARG A 147 16.33 2.14 2.12
C ARG A 147 16.77 1.70 0.73
N ALA A 148 16.13 2.21 -0.32
CA ALA A 148 16.50 1.92 -1.70
C ALA A 148 17.94 2.35 -2.01
N GLN A 149 18.37 3.55 -1.58
CA GLN A 149 19.75 4.02 -1.72
C GLN A 149 20.76 3.13 -0.99
N ALA A 150 20.44 2.68 0.23
CA ALA A 150 21.30 1.77 0.97
C ALA A 150 21.49 0.41 0.29
N LEU A 151 20.43 -0.10 -0.37
CA LEU A 151 20.49 -1.33 -1.17
C LEU A 151 21.25 -1.09 -2.49
N ALA A 152 20.99 0.04 -3.15
CA ALA A 152 21.62 0.43 -4.42
C ALA A 152 23.14 0.62 -4.28
N ALA A 153 23.64 1.00 -3.10
CA ALA A 153 25.08 1.08 -2.82
C ALA A 153 25.84 -0.26 -3.00
N ARG A 154 25.12 -1.38 -3.11
CA ARG A 154 25.67 -2.72 -3.37
C ARG A 154 25.47 -3.18 -4.82
N THR A 155 24.91 -2.34 -5.67
CA THR A 155 24.61 -2.63 -7.09
C THR A 155 25.30 -1.60 -7.99
N ARG A 156 25.08 -1.70 -9.31
CA ARG A 156 25.55 -0.68 -10.27
C ARG A 156 24.56 0.47 -10.46
N VAL A 157 23.46 0.46 -9.73
CA VAL A 157 22.39 1.46 -9.83
C VAL A 157 22.68 2.61 -8.87
N ASP A 158 22.65 3.84 -9.36
CA ASP A 158 22.74 5.08 -8.61
C ASP A 158 21.44 5.86 -8.75
N LEU A 159 20.83 6.22 -7.61
CA LEU A 159 19.54 6.88 -7.57
C LEU A 159 19.71 8.40 -7.54
N VAL A 160 19.31 9.06 -8.63
CA VAL A 160 19.34 10.52 -8.79
C VAL A 160 18.00 11.11 -8.35
N LEU A 161 17.92 11.46 -7.06
CA LEU A 161 16.67 11.89 -6.43
C LEU A 161 16.34 13.38 -6.68
N ARG A 162 15.06 13.69 -6.85
CA ARG A 162 14.50 15.05 -6.91
C ARG A 162 13.26 15.17 -6.04
N GLU A 163 13.28 16.14 -5.15
CA GLU A 163 12.17 16.37 -4.21
C GLU A 163 11.10 17.27 -4.83
N VAL A 164 9.85 16.95 -4.54
CA VAL A 164 8.69 17.80 -4.81
C VAL A 164 7.79 17.90 -3.58
N ARG A 165 7.10 19.02 -3.43
CA ARG A 165 6.05 19.20 -2.40
C ARG A 165 4.66 19.41 -3.00
N ALA A 166 4.58 19.65 -4.30
CA ALA A 166 3.33 19.73 -5.05
C ALA A 166 3.50 19.18 -6.46
N ALA A 167 2.44 18.61 -7.02
CA ALA A 167 2.44 18.00 -8.35
C ALA A 167 2.91 18.94 -9.47
N LYS A 168 2.66 20.25 -9.35
CA LYS A 168 3.12 21.26 -10.32
C LYS A 168 4.64 21.40 -10.42
N GLU A 169 5.39 20.90 -9.44
CA GLU A 169 6.86 20.94 -9.44
C GLU A 169 7.47 19.80 -10.25
N THR A 170 6.73 18.70 -10.44
CA THR A 170 7.21 17.48 -11.11
C THR A 170 7.82 17.76 -12.50
N PRO A 171 7.17 18.52 -13.42
CA PRO A 171 7.75 18.76 -14.74
C PRO A 171 9.13 19.45 -14.67
N ARG A 172 9.28 20.45 -13.80
CA ARG A 172 10.54 21.15 -13.58
C ARG A 172 11.61 20.21 -13.00
N MET A 173 11.22 19.35 -12.06
CA MET A 173 12.15 18.39 -11.46
C MET A 173 12.61 17.33 -12.45
N LEU A 174 11.71 16.83 -13.31
CA LEU A 174 12.08 15.96 -14.43
C LEU A 174 13.07 16.65 -15.37
N GLN A 175 12.80 17.88 -15.81
CA GLN A 175 13.74 18.63 -16.65
C GLN A 175 15.15 18.76 -16.04
N SER A 176 15.25 18.87 -14.70
CA SER A 176 16.54 18.95 -14.00
C SER A 176 17.38 17.66 -14.04
N LEU A 177 16.80 16.54 -14.50
CA LEU A 177 17.44 15.24 -14.72
C LEU A 177 17.98 15.08 -16.13
N ARG A 178 17.70 16.00 -17.05
CA ARG A 178 18.19 16.00 -18.44
C ARG A 178 19.70 15.77 -18.50
N GLY A 179 20.13 14.79 -19.29
CA GLY A 179 21.53 14.38 -19.43
C GLY A 179 22.20 13.79 -18.17
N LYS A 180 21.46 13.52 -17.09
CA LYS A 180 21.99 13.00 -15.81
C LYS A 180 21.49 11.59 -15.47
N VAL A 181 20.50 11.10 -16.21
CA VAL A 181 19.83 9.82 -15.95
C VAL A 181 19.70 9.03 -17.23
N ASP A 182 19.70 7.71 -17.10
CA ASP A 182 19.48 6.75 -18.19
C ASP A 182 18.20 5.92 -17.99
N ALA A 183 17.48 6.10 -16.88
CA ALA A 183 16.14 5.59 -16.65
C ALA A 183 15.36 6.47 -15.65
N LEU A 184 14.04 6.33 -15.63
CA LEU A 184 13.17 6.88 -14.61
C LEU A 184 12.50 5.77 -13.80
N TRP A 185 12.36 6.00 -12.50
CA TRP A 185 11.55 5.20 -11.60
C TRP A 185 10.32 6.00 -11.16
N MET A 186 9.14 5.55 -11.57
CA MET A 186 7.87 6.07 -11.04
C MET A 186 7.46 5.28 -9.79
N LEU A 187 7.24 6.01 -8.69
CA LEU A 187 6.67 5.49 -7.43
C LEU A 187 5.17 5.82 -7.35
N PRO A 188 4.37 5.05 -6.58
CA PRO A 188 2.97 5.37 -6.27
C PRO A 188 2.84 6.56 -5.30
N ASP A 189 3.62 7.62 -5.53
CA ASP A 189 3.62 8.86 -4.77
C ASP A 189 2.74 9.89 -5.47
N ALA A 190 1.51 10.05 -4.99
CA ALA A 190 0.53 10.96 -5.59
C ALA A 190 0.95 12.45 -5.60
N THR A 191 1.97 12.85 -4.83
CA THR A 191 2.53 14.21 -4.94
C THR A 191 3.35 14.32 -6.24
N ALA A 192 4.17 13.32 -6.55
CA ALA A 192 5.04 13.31 -7.72
C ALA A 192 4.33 12.78 -8.99
N VAL A 193 3.44 11.80 -8.83
CA VAL A 193 2.68 11.12 -9.90
C VAL A 193 1.19 11.35 -9.66
N SER A 194 0.70 12.48 -10.16
CA SER A 194 -0.72 12.83 -10.14
C SER A 194 -1.30 12.84 -11.57
N PRO A 195 -2.63 12.86 -11.75
CA PRO A 195 -3.24 12.98 -13.08
C PRO A 195 -2.67 14.16 -13.90
N GLY A 196 -2.38 15.30 -13.26
CA GLY A 196 -1.82 16.48 -13.94
C GLY A 196 -0.30 16.49 -14.14
N ALA A 197 0.44 15.53 -13.55
CA ALA A 197 1.90 15.45 -13.63
C ALA A 197 2.41 14.20 -14.35
N THR A 198 1.56 13.19 -14.52
CA THR A 198 1.91 11.88 -15.11
C THR A 198 2.45 12.03 -16.53
N GLU A 199 1.81 12.84 -17.37
CA GLU A 199 2.22 13.04 -18.77
C GLU A 199 3.66 13.56 -18.90
N ALA A 200 4.12 14.37 -17.94
CA ALA A 200 5.46 14.93 -17.95
C ALA A 200 6.57 13.85 -17.89
N TYR A 201 6.32 12.71 -17.22
CA TYR A 201 7.27 11.58 -17.21
C TYR A 201 7.48 11.02 -18.61
N PHE A 202 6.41 10.84 -19.36
CA PHE A 202 6.46 10.23 -20.69
C PHE A 202 6.97 11.21 -21.76
N LEU A 203 6.63 12.49 -21.65
CA LEU A 203 7.24 13.54 -22.49
C LEU A 203 8.76 13.64 -22.27
N PHE A 204 9.21 13.61 -21.00
CA PHE A 204 10.64 13.59 -20.68
C PHE A 204 11.30 12.32 -21.21
N SER A 205 10.70 11.15 -20.95
CA SER A 205 11.18 9.85 -21.43
C SER A 205 11.38 9.82 -22.94
N GLN A 206 10.42 10.36 -23.70
CA GLN A 206 10.49 10.41 -25.16
C GLN A 206 11.59 11.38 -25.63
N GLY A 207 11.67 12.58 -25.05
CA GLY A 207 12.66 13.60 -25.42
C GLY A 207 14.10 13.20 -25.10
N GLU A 208 14.32 12.56 -23.94
CA GLU A 208 15.64 12.13 -23.47
C GLU A 208 15.97 10.67 -23.84
N ARG A 209 15.01 9.95 -24.43
CA ARG A 209 15.12 8.52 -24.82
C ARG A 209 15.50 7.62 -23.64
N VAL A 210 14.90 7.85 -22.48
CA VAL A 210 15.14 7.04 -21.26
C VAL A 210 13.89 6.21 -20.91
N PRO A 211 14.02 4.91 -20.57
CA PRO A 211 12.88 4.10 -20.13
C PRO A 211 12.27 4.61 -18.83
N VAL A 212 10.98 4.36 -18.67
CA VAL A 212 10.27 4.54 -17.41
C VAL A 212 9.88 3.17 -16.85
N VAL A 213 10.38 2.84 -15.66
CA VAL A 213 9.92 1.69 -14.85
C VAL A 213 8.85 2.18 -13.89
N THR A 214 7.68 1.55 -13.95
CA THR A 214 6.44 2.05 -13.35
C THR A 214 5.88 1.08 -12.31
N PHE A 215 4.94 1.55 -11.49
CA PHE A 215 4.29 0.76 -10.44
C PHE A 215 2.92 0.18 -10.85
N ALA A 216 2.46 0.44 -12.08
CA ALA A 216 1.15 0.01 -12.54
C ALA A 216 1.10 -0.17 -14.06
N ASP A 217 0.49 -1.26 -14.49
CA ASP A 217 0.38 -1.66 -15.91
C ASP A 217 -0.26 -0.58 -16.81
N VAL A 218 -1.15 0.25 -16.25
CA VAL A 218 -1.81 1.34 -16.99
C VAL A 218 -0.81 2.32 -17.62
N TYR A 219 0.38 2.44 -17.05
CA TYR A 219 1.42 3.32 -17.57
C TYR A 219 2.19 2.73 -18.76
N LEU A 220 2.07 1.43 -19.03
CA LEU A 220 2.69 0.82 -20.22
C LEU A 220 2.09 1.37 -21.51
N THR A 221 0.78 1.68 -21.50
CA THR A 221 0.09 2.28 -22.66
C THR A 221 0.48 3.73 -22.89
N MET A 222 1.03 4.40 -21.87
CA MET A 222 1.53 5.78 -21.96
C MET A 222 3.01 5.87 -22.38
N GLY A 223 3.66 4.74 -22.64
CA GLY A 223 5.08 4.68 -23.02
C GLY A 223 6.01 4.18 -21.92
N GLY A 224 5.48 3.67 -20.81
CA GLY A 224 6.27 2.94 -19.81
C GLY A 224 6.95 1.72 -20.41
N ALA A 225 8.20 1.45 -20.02
CA ALA A 225 8.99 0.33 -20.53
C ALA A 225 8.69 -0.96 -19.77
N VAL A 226 8.62 -0.88 -18.43
CA VAL A 226 8.36 -2.00 -17.53
C VAL A 226 7.40 -1.54 -16.43
N ALA A 227 6.48 -2.40 -16.02
CA ALA A 227 5.59 -2.18 -14.89
C ALA A 227 5.73 -3.32 -13.87
N LEU A 228 5.91 -2.95 -12.62
CA LEU A 228 5.88 -3.86 -11.47
C LEU A 228 4.59 -3.58 -10.71
N THR A 229 3.60 -4.45 -10.91
CA THR A 229 2.26 -4.31 -10.34
C THR A 229 2.07 -5.26 -9.17
N ILE A 230 1.68 -4.72 -8.01
CA ILE A 230 1.38 -5.50 -6.81
C ILE A 230 0.13 -6.37 -7.01
N ASP A 231 0.14 -7.59 -6.47
CA ASP A 231 -1.07 -8.41 -6.33
C ASP A 231 -1.82 -7.98 -5.05
N ARG A 232 -2.80 -7.08 -5.22
CA ARG A 232 -3.57 -6.52 -4.10
C ARG A 232 -4.38 -7.57 -3.35
N PHE A 233 -4.90 -8.56 -4.06
CA PHE A 233 -5.62 -9.67 -3.43
C PHE A 233 -4.67 -10.50 -2.57
N ASP A 234 -3.47 -10.80 -3.07
CA ASP A 234 -2.47 -11.51 -2.27
C ASP A 234 -1.94 -10.71 -1.07
N ILE A 235 -1.78 -9.38 -1.18
CA ILE A 235 -1.51 -8.51 -0.01
C ILE A 235 -2.58 -8.72 1.08
N GLY A 236 -3.84 -8.78 0.67
CA GLY A 236 -4.95 -9.09 1.57
C GLY A 236 -4.78 -10.43 2.26
N ARG A 237 -4.48 -11.49 1.50
CA ARG A 237 -4.25 -12.84 2.06
C ARG A 237 -3.07 -12.86 3.03
N GLN A 238 -1.95 -12.28 2.63
CA GLN A 238 -0.74 -12.16 3.46
C GLN A 238 -1.07 -11.46 4.80
N LEU A 239 -1.85 -10.37 4.77
CA LEU A 239 -2.30 -9.72 6.01
C LEU A 239 -3.28 -10.59 6.81
N GLY A 240 -4.11 -11.39 6.14
CA GLY A 240 -5.02 -12.34 6.79
C GLY A 240 -4.28 -13.43 7.56
N GLU A 241 -3.18 -13.95 7.02
CA GLU A 241 -2.26 -14.88 7.71
C GLU A 241 -1.69 -14.23 8.99
N MET A 242 -1.25 -12.95 8.90
CA MET A 242 -0.78 -12.18 10.06
C MET A 242 -1.90 -11.97 11.09
N ALA A 243 -3.13 -11.69 10.64
CA ALA A 243 -4.27 -11.46 11.52
C ALA A 243 -4.67 -12.71 12.31
N GLN A 244 -4.63 -13.89 11.71
CA GLN A 244 -4.86 -15.14 12.43
C GLN A 244 -3.88 -15.29 13.59
N SER A 245 -2.58 -15.07 13.35
CA SER A 245 -1.56 -15.14 14.40
C SER A 245 -1.83 -14.16 15.54
N VAL A 246 -2.23 -12.92 15.23
CA VAL A 246 -2.55 -11.90 16.25
C VAL A 246 -3.79 -12.28 17.05
N LEU A 247 -4.84 -12.79 16.39
CA LEU A 247 -6.07 -13.22 17.04
C LEU A 247 -5.87 -14.47 17.93
N GLU A 248 -4.86 -15.29 17.62
CA GLU A 248 -4.41 -16.42 18.44
C GLU A 248 -3.49 -16.00 19.61
N GLY A 249 -3.20 -14.69 19.75
CA GLY A 249 -2.49 -14.12 20.89
C GLY A 249 -1.04 -13.75 20.63
N LYS A 250 -0.54 -13.87 19.39
CA LYS A 250 0.81 -13.40 19.05
C LYS A 250 0.87 -11.86 19.14
N PRO A 251 1.81 -11.28 19.90
CA PRO A 251 1.98 -9.83 19.96
C PRO A 251 2.35 -9.24 18.59
N VAL A 252 1.76 -8.10 18.23
CA VAL A 252 2.05 -7.41 16.95
C VAL A 252 3.50 -6.92 16.89
N GLU A 253 4.11 -6.62 18.03
CA GLU A 253 5.51 -6.23 18.18
C GLU A 253 6.49 -7.31 17.67
N GLU A 254 6.10 -8.58 17.74
CA GLU A 254 6.92 -9.71 17.32
C GLU A 254 6.76 -10.05 15.85
N ILE A 255 5.82 -9.39 15.15
CA ILE A 255 5.55 -9.61 13.74
C ILE A 255 6.16 -8.46 12.95
N PRO A 256 7.27 -8.67 12.21
CA PRO A 256 7.90 -7.61 11.45
C PRO A 256 6.97 -7.12 10.32
N PRO A 257 7.05 -5.84 9.95
CA PRO A 257 6.33 -5.34 8.78
C PRO A 257 6.92 -5.92 7.50
N GLU A 258 6.05 -6.24 6.54
CA GLU A 258 6.43 -6.92 5.30
C GLU A 258 6.16 -6.08 4.04
N HIS A 259 6.81 -6.49 2.95
CA HIS A 259 6.51 -6.04 1.60
C HIS A 259 5.55 -7.02 0.92
N PRO A 260 4.83 -6.60 -0.14
CA PRO A 260 4.04 -7.53 -0.94
C PRO A 260 4.92 -8.67 -1.47
N ARG A 261 4.52 -9.91 -1.16
CA ARG A 261 5.28 -11.10 -1.58
C ARG A 261 5.12 -11.43 -3.06
N ARG A 262 4.00 -11.06 -3.68
CA ARG A 262 3.72 -11.24 -5.12
C ARG A 262 3.64 -9.92 -5.88
N ALA A 263 4.30 -9.91 -7.03
CA ALA A 263 4.26 -8.83 -8.01
C ALA A 263 4.22 -9.44 -9.41
N ILE A 264 3.51 -8.78 -10.32
CA ILE A 264 3.50 -9.11 -11.74
C ILE A 264 4.40 -8.10 -12.44
N THR A 265 5.38 -8.60 -13.19
CA THR A 265 6.23 -7.77 -14.04
C THR A 265 5.74 -7.86 -15.48
N LYS A 266 5.49 -6.72 -16.11
CA LYS A 266 5.11 -6.64 -17.53
C LYS A 266 6.01 -5.66 -18.27
N SER A 267 6.37 -5.97 -19.51
CA SER A 267 7.15 -5.09 -20.39
C SER A 267 6.31 -4.56 -21.56
N ASN A 268 6.68 -3.38 -22.06
CA ASN A 268 6.27 -2.90 -23.37
C ASN A 268 7.41 -3.16 -24.36
N ASP A 269 7.31 -4.26 -25.10
CA ASP A 269 8.37 -4.72 -26.02
C ASP A 269 8.63 -3.75 -27.18
N GLY A 270 7.67 -2.89 -27.52
CA GLY A 270 7.86 -1.81 -28.48
C GLY A 270 8.85 -0.77 -27.94
N VAL A 271 8.61 -0.30 -26.71
CA VAL A 271 9.47 0.68 -26.03
C VAL A 271 10.86 0.09 -25.75
N VAL A 272 10.93 -1.13 -25.23
CA VAL A 272 12.19 -1.82 -24.93
C VAL A 272 13.07 -1.93 -26.17
N ARG A 273 12.51 -2.34 -27.32
CA ARG A 273 13.24 -2.42 -28.59
C ARG A 273 13.65 -1.04 -29.12
N GLN A 274 12.74 -0.06 -29.07
CA GLN A 274 13.00 1.30 -29.55
C GLN A 274 14.16 1.97 -28.79
N LEU A 275 14.27 1.69 -27.50
CA LEU A 275 15.32 2.20 -26.62
C LEU A 275 16.56 1.30 -26.57
N LYS A 276 16.60 0.19 -27.34
CA LYS A 276 17.71 -0.77 -27.40
C LYS A 276 18.08 -1.33 -26.01
N LEU A 277 17.08 -1.54 -25.15
CA LEU A 277 17.27 -2.06 -23.81
C LEU A 277 17.35 -3.58 -23.82
N SER A 278 18.05 -4.15 -22.83
CA SER A 278 18.04 -5.58 -22.58
C SER A 278 16.63 -6.04 -22.12
N SER A 279 16.18 -7.22 -22.55
CA SER A 279 14.83 -7.70 -22.25
C SER A 279 14.70 -8.17 -20.80
N VAL A 280 13.65 -7.72 -20.11
CA VAL A 280 13.28 -8.23 -18.78
C VAL A 280 12.34 -9.42 -18.97
N THR A 281 12.87 -10.62 -19.13
CA THR A 281 12.03 -11.83 -19.24
C THR A 281 11.48 -12.18 -17.86
N GLY A 282 10.15 -12.23 -17.71
CA GLY A 282 9.50 -12.61 -16.47
C GLY A 282 9.89 -14.02 -16.02
N ARG A 283 10.38 -14.14 -14.79
CA ARG A 283 10.40 -15.39 -14.02
C ARG A 283 9.38 -15.28 -12.89
#